data_AF-A0A1A8AY95-F1
#
_entry.id   AF-A0A1A8AY95-F1
#
_cell.length_a   1.000
_cell.length_b   1.000
_cell.length_c   1.000
_cell.angle_alpha   90.00
_cell.angle_beta   90.00
_cell.angle_gamma   90.00
#
_symmetry.space_group_name_H-M   'P 1'
#
loop_
_entity.id
_entity.type
_entity.pdbx_description
1 polymer ?
#
loop_
_entity_poly.entity_id
_entity_poly.type
_entity_poly.pdbx_seq_one_letter_code
_entity_poly.pdbx_strand_id
1 'polypeptide(L)'
;FFNQLFAGLKPYSTVASFIIESIKTSLYTYEVAPVFTLMENAVLRKMIETIGWEEGGDGIFNPGGSMSNMYAMNLARYRYCPDWKEVGLYSAPRLVVFTSQESHYSISKAAALMGLGTKNVYMVPSDQRGKMIPSA
;
A
#
# COMPACT_ATOMS: atom_id res chain seq x y z
N PHE A 1 -8.92 -25.84 -2.99
CA PHE A 1 -7.65 -25.29 -3.52
C PHE A 1 -7.02 -24.44 -2.43
N PHE A 2 -5.83 -24.80 -1.93
CA PHE A 2 -5.22 -24.22 -0.72
C PHE A 2 -3.76 -23.73 -0.93
N ASN A 3 -3.35 -23.51 -2.18
CA ASN A 3 -1.95 -23.18 -2.50
C ASN A 3 -1.58 -21.71 -2.29
N GLN A 4 -2.57 -20.82 -2.21
CA GLN A 4 -2.37 -19.37 -2.22
C GLN A 4 -3.23 -18.71 -1.15
N LEU A 5 -2.92 -17.44 -0.83
CA LEU A 5 -3.69 -16.61 0.10
C LEU A 5 -5.04 -16.13 -0.47
N PHE A 6 -5.42 -16.60 -1.66
CA PHE A 6 -6.73 -16.40 -2.28
C PHE A 6 -7.20 -17.71 -2.92
N ALA A 7 -8.51 -17.98 -2.84
CA ALA A 7 -9.13 -19.15 -3.46
C ALA A 7 -10.63 -18.95 -3.63
N GLY A 8 -11.23 -19.75 -4.52
CA GLY A 8 -12.67 -19.76 -4.77
C GLY A 8 -13.13 -18.75 -5.81
N LEU A 9 -14.40 -18.88 -6.19
CA LEU A 9 -15.07 -18.02 -7.17
C LEU A 9 -16.27 -17.36 -6.48
N LYS A 10 -16.34 -16.04 -6.54
CA LYS A 10 -17.44 -15.25 -5.96
C LYS A 10 -18.32 -14.75 -7.10
N PRO A 11 -19.56 -15.25 -7.27
CA PRO A 11 -20.39 -14.97 -8.45
C PRO A 11 -20.55 -13.47 -8.75
N TYR A 12 -20.83 -12.66 -7.72
CA TYR A 12 -20.98 -11.21 -7.87
C TYR A 12 -19.70 -10.52 -8.35
N SER A 13 -18.54 -10.88 -7.79
CA SER A 13 -17.24 -10.34 -8.21
C SER A 13 -16.90 -10.79 -9.63
N THR A 14 -17.22 -12.02 -10.01
CA THR A 14 -16.97 -12.52 -11.37
C THR A 14 -17.79 -11.75 -12.41
N VAL A 15 -19.08 -11.51 -12.15
CA VAL A 15 -19.92 -10.70 -13.05
C VAL A 15 -19.41 -9.26 -13.12
N ALA A 16 -19.02 -8.66 -11.99
CA ALA A 16 -18.42 -7.34 -11.96
C ALA A 16 -17.15 -7.25 -12.82
N SER A 17 -16.28 -8.28 -12.76
CA SER A 17 -15.09 -8.35 -13.61
C SER A 17 -15.42 -8.37 -15.10
N PHE A 18 -16.45 -9.10 -15.53
CA PHE A 18 -16.88 -9.08 -16.93
C PHE A 18 -17.41 -7.72 -17.38
N ILE A 19 -18.15 -7.02 -16.51
CA ILE A 19 -18.66 -5.68 -16.78
C ILE A 19 -17.49 -4.70 -16.92
N ILE A 20 -16.52 -4.73 -16.00
CA ILE A 20 -15.32 -3.87 -16.04
C ILE A 20 -14.54 -4.11 -17.34
N GLU A 21 -14.32 -5.38 -17.69
CA GLU A 21 -13.60 -5.76 -18.91
C GLU A 21 -14.35 -5.38 -20.21
N SER A 22 -15.68 -5.24 -20.14
CA SER A 22 -16.47 -4.76 -21.28
C SER A 22 -16.42 -3.24 -21.43
N ILE A 23 -16.40 -2.51 -20.32
CA ILE A 23 -16.39 -1.03 -20.33
C ILE A 23 -15.02 -0.46 -20.68
N LYS A 24 -13.92 -1.08 -20.21
CA LYS A 24 -12.53 -0.69 -20.54
C LYS A 24 -12.19 0.78 -20.34
N THR A 25 -12.77 1.41 -19.32
CA THR A 25 -12.39 2.76 -18.92
C THR A 25 -11.14 2.74 -18.02
N SER A 26 -10.57 3.92 -17.75
CA SER A 26 -9.42 4.09 -16.87
C SER A 26 -9.70 5.10 -15.76
N LEU A 27 -9.22 4.79 -14.56
CA LEU A 27 -9.48 5.50 -13.32
C LEU A 27 -8.46 6.62 -13.08
N TYR A 28 -8.50 7.67 -13.89
CA TYR A 28 -7.65 8.86 -13.68
C TYR A 28 -8.44 10.16 -13.51
N THR A 29 -9.66 10.24 -14.04
CA THR A 29 -10.54 11.40 -13.90
C THR A 29 -12.01 10.99 -13.78
N TYR A 30 -12.79 11.85 -13.14
CA TYR A 30 -14.24 11.68 -13.04
C TYR A 30 -14.94 11.67 -14.41
N GLU A 31 -14.49 12.47 -15.37
CA GLU A 31 -15.11 12.59 -16.70
C GLU A 31 -15.12 11.25 -17.47
N VAL A 32 -14.06 10.46 -17.31
CA VAL A 32 -13.87 9.21 -18.06
C VAL A 32 -14.39 8.00 -17.28
N ALA A 33 -14.42 8.07 -15.94
CA ALA A 33 -14.88 6.97 -15.08
C ALA A 33 -15.77 7.46 -13.92
N PRO A 34 -16.90 8.16 -14.17
CA PRO A 34 -17.66 8.86 -13.13
C PRO A 34 -18.21 7.92 -12.07
N VAL A 35 -18.82 6.82 -12.52
CA VAL A 35 -19.42 5.81 -11.63
C VAL A 35 -18.36 5.11 -10.79
N PHE A 36 -17.25 4.70 -11.40
CA PHE A 36 -16.18 3.98 -10.69
C PHE A 36 -15.42 4.89 -9.71
N THR A 37 -15.26 6.18 -10.03
CA THR A 37 -14.68 7.17 -9.12
C THR A 37 -15.52 7.30 -7.84
N LEU A 38 -16.85 7.38 -7.98
CA LEU A 38 -17.75 7.45 -6.82
C LEU A 38 -17.79 6.13 -6.03
N MET A 39 -17.74 4.98 -6.72
CA MET A 39 -17.67 3.67 -6.08
C MET A 39 -16.37 3.51 -5.28
N GLU A 40 -15.22 3.91 -5.83
CA GLU A 40 -13.94 3.86 -5.13
C GLU A 40 -14.00 4.70 -3.84
N ASN A 41 -14.51 5.92 -3.91
CA ASN A 41 -14.69 6.77 -2.72
C ASN A 41 -15.60 6.12 -1.66
N ALA A 42 -16.71 5.51 -2.07
CA ALA A 42 -17.62 4.84 -1.16
C ALA A 42 -16.97 3.62 -0.47
N VAL A 43 -16.20 2.81 -1.21
CA VAL A 43 -15.49 1.66 -0.64
C VAL A 43 -14.37 2.11 0.30
N LEU A 44 -13.56 3.11 -0.09
CA LEU A 44 -12.50 3.66 0.75
C LEU A 44 -13.05 4.22 2.05
N ARG A 45 -14.11 5.03 1.99
CA ARG A 45 -14.79 5.55 3.20
C ARG A 45 -15.23 4.40 4.10
N LYS A 46 -15.81 3.34 3.55
CA LYS A 46 -16.24 2.19 4.34
C LYS A 46 -15.08 1.43 4.98
N MET A 47 -13.95 1.31 4.27
CA MET A 47 -12.73 0.71 4.82
C MET A 47 -12.16 1.55 5.96
N ILE A 48 -12.09 2.88 5.81
CA ILE A 48 -11.62 3.82 6.84
C ILE A 48 -12.49 3.74 8.11
N GLU A 49 -13.82 3.71 7.94
CA GLU A 49 -14.76 3.49 9.05
C GLU A 49 -14.50 2.15 9.77
N THR A 50 -14.20 1.09 9.00
CA THR A 50 -13.95 -0.25 9.55
C THR A 50 -12.63 -0.33 10.33
N ILE A 51 -11.62 0.45 9.92
CA ILE A 51 -10.35 0.59 10.65
C ILE A 51 -10.56 1.36 11.97
N GLY A 52 -11.60 2.20 12.04
CA GLY A 52 -11.94 2.98 13.24
C GLY A 52 -11.30 4.37 13.28
N TRP A 53 -10.95 4.94 12.12
CA TRP A 53 -10.43 6.32 12.06
C TRP A 53 -11.58 7.34 12.11
N GLU A 54 -11.73 8.02 13.25
CA GLU A 54 -12.82 8.96 13.51
C GLU A 54 -12.64 10.31 12.80
N GLU A 55 -11.39 10.75 12.59
CA GLU A 55 -11.06 12.00 11.89
C GLU A 55 -11.18 11.88 10.36
N GLY A 56 -11.58 10.70 9.87
CA GLY A 56 -11.57 10.37 8.44
C GLY A 56 -10.20 9.89 7.96
N GLY A 57 -10.02 9.89 6.64
CA GLY A 57 -8.79 9.42 6.01
C GLY A 57 -8.84 9.56 4.50
N ASP A 58 -7.74 9.18 3.86
CA ASP A 58 -7.59 9.18 2.40
C ASP A 58 -6.97 7.86 1.94
N GLY A 59 -7.13 7.53 0.66
CA GLY A 59 -6.61 6.31 0.08
C GLY A 59 -6.85 6.19 -1.41
N ILE A 60 -6.19 5.21 -2.02
CA ILE A 60 -6.35 4.82 -3.43
C ILE A 60 -6.20 3.31 -3.54
N PHE A 61 -6.79 2.70 -4.57
CA PHE A 61 -6.48 1.30 -4.89
C PHE A 61 -5.16 1.21 -5.66
N ASN A 62 -4.31 0.26 -5.28
CA ASN A 62 -3.07 -0.03 -5.98
C ASN A 62 -3.11 -1.42 -6.62
N PRO A 63 -2.30 -1.68 -7.67
CA PRO A 63 -2.16 -3.01 -8.26
C PRO A 63 -1.34 -3.93 -7.33
N GLY A 64 -1.93 -4.33 -6.20
CA GLY A 64 -1.37 -5.24 -5.21
C GLY A 64 -0.75 -4.56 -3.98
N GLY A 65 -0.75 -5.27 -2.86
CA GLY A 65 -0.29 -4.75 -1.56
C GLY A 65 1.20 -4.37 -1.52
N SER A 66 2.04 -4.95 -2.37
CA SER A 66 3.45 -4.53 -2.50
C SER A 66 3.58 -3.07 -2.93
N MET A 67 2.73 -2.61 -3.86
CA MET A 67 2.69 -1.21 -4.28
C MET A 67 2.09 -0.34 -3.18
N SER A 68 1.05 -0.78 -2.48
CA SER A 68 0.50 -0.05 -1.33
C SER A 68 1.54 0.20 -0.24
N ASN A 69 2.37 -0.80 0.08
CA ASN A 69 3.48 -0.64 1.02
C ASN A 69 4.50 0.41 0.54
N MET A 70 4.81 0.43 -0.75
CA MET A 70 5.69 1.44 -1.33
C MET A 70 5.08 2.84 -1.29
N TYR A 71 3.78 2.98 -1.57
CA TYR A 71 3.05 4.24 -1.41
C TYR A 71 3.11 4.73 0.03
N ALA A 72 2.84 3.86 1.02
CA ALA A 72 2.92 4.21 2.43
C ALA A 72 4.33 4.71 2.82
N MET A 73 5.39 4.01 2.40
CA MET A 73 6.77 4.44 2.63
C MET A 73 7.08 5.78 1.96
N ASN A 74 6.60 5.98 0.73
CA ASN A 74 6.81 7.21 -0.01
C ASN A 74 6.06 8.40 0.61
N LEU A 75 4.85 8.19 1.11
CA LEU A 75 4.07 9.21 1.83
C LEU A 75 4.73 9.58 3.16
N ALA A 76 5.19 8.60 3.94
CA ALA A 76 5.92 8.84 5.19
C ALA A 76 7.21 9.66 4.94
N ARG A 77 7.96 9.30 3.90
CA ARG A 77 9.12 10.04 3.43
C ARG A 77 8.76 11.47 3.02
N TYR A 78 7.73 11.67 2.21
CA TYR A 78 7.30 13.00 1.76
C TYR A 78 6.84 13.87 2.92
N ARG A 79 6.14 13.30 3.91
CA ARG A 79 5.70 14.01 5.11
C ARG A 79 6.87 14.55 5.94
N TYR A 80 7.97 13.81 6.02
CA TYR A 80 9.14 14.16 6.83
C TYR A 80 10.21 14.95 6.06
N CYS A 81 10.42 14.62 4.78
CA CYS A 81 11.38 15.27 3.89
C CYS A 81 10.71 15.60 2.54
N PRO A 82 9.83 16.61 2.48
CA PRO A 82 9.08 16.94 1.28
C PRO A 82 10.01 17.35 0.12
N ASP A 83 11.11 18.04 0.43
CA ASP A 83 12.07 18.55 -0.55
C ASP A 83 12.69 17.46 -1.42
N TRP A 84 12.82 16.22 -0.91
CA TRP A 84 13.34 15.10 -1.70
C TRP A 84 12.53 14.85 -2.99
N LYS A 85 11.28 15.30 -3.05
CA LYS A 85 10.48 15.22 -4.28
C LYS A 85 11.16 15.97 -5.43
N GLU A 86 11.84 17.06 -5.14
CA GLU A 86 12.48 17.94 -6.12
C GLU A 86 14.01 17.77 -6.13
N VAL A 87 14.65 17.71 -4.96
CA VAL A 87 16.13 17.66 -4.85
C VAL A 87 16.70 16.24 -4.84
N GLY A 88 15.84 15.22 -4.79
CA GLY A 88 16.26 13.82 -4.71
C GLY A 88 16.92 13.45 -3.38
N LEU A 89 17.70 12.36 -3.37
CA LEU A 89 18.32 11.81 -2.16
C LEU A 89 19.67 12.45 -1.78
N TYR A 90 20.25 13.30 -2.62
CA TYR A 90 21.65 13.71 -2.43
C TYR A 90 21.86 14.58 -1.18
N SER A 91 20.99 15.56 -0.96
CA SER A 91 21.03 16.47 0.21
C SER A 91 20.23 15.98 1.41
N ALA A 92 19.81 14.72 1.37
CA ALA A 92 18.90 14.13 2.33
C ALA A 92 19.58 13.62 3.60
N PRO A 93 18.92 13.69 4.78
CA PRO A 93 19.34 12.88 5.91
C PRO A 93 19.17 11.39 5.59
N ARG A 94 20.00 10.55 6.20
CA ARG A 94 19.85 9.09 6.12
C ARG A 94 18.55 8.67 6.80
N LEU A 95 17.58 8.19 6.03
CA LEU A 95 16.36 7.59 6.54
C LEU A 95 16.52 6.08 6.71
N VAL A 96 15.81 5.53 7.70
CA VAL A 96 15.75 4.09 7.99
C VAL A 96 14.30 3.65 8.14
N VAL A 97 14.04 2.37 7.84
CA VAL A 97 12.72 1.74 7.95
C VAL A 97 12.85 0.56 8.89
N PHE A 98 11.93 0.43 9.84
CA PHE A 98 11.83 -0.73 10.72
C PHE A 98 10.68 -1.63 10.27
N THR A 99 10.92 -2.93 10.19
CA THR A 99 9.88 -3.92 9.87
C THR A 99 10.20 -5.26 10.53
N SER A 100 9.21 -6.13 10.67
CA SER A 100 9.41 -7.43 11.34
C SER A 100 10.34 -8.34 10.52
N GLN A 101 11.10 -9.19 11.18
CA GLN A 101 11.78 -10.32 10.54
C GLN A 101 10.83 -11.22 9.72
N GLU A 102 9.56 -11.32 10.14
CA GLU A 102 8.51 -12.09 9.46
C GLU A 102 7.72 -11.26 8.43
N SER A 103 8.10 -10.01 8.19
CA SER A 103 7.35 -9.13 7.29
C SER A 103 7.45 -9.53 5.83
N HIS A 104 6.46 -9.11 5.04
CA HIS A 104 6.46 -9.34 3.60
C HIS A 104 7.68 -8.65 2.94
N TYR A 105 8.37 -9.38 2.06
CA TYR A 105 9.59 -8.92 1.38
C TYR A 105 9.44 -7.62 0.59
N SER A 106 8.21 -7.15 0.34
CA SER A 106 7.94 -5.90 -0.38
C SER A 106 8.53 -4.67 0.29
N ILE A 107 8.73 -4.68 1.62
CA ILE A 107 9.34 -3.53 2.32
C ILE A 107 10.78 -3.33 1.86
N SER A 108 11.57 -4.41 1.84
CA SER A 108 12.95 -4.37 1.32
C SER A 108 13.00 -4.04 -0.17
N LYS A 109 12.06 -4.55 -0.97
CA LYS A 109 11.96 -4.18 -2.40
C LYS A 109 11.62 -2.70 -2.59
N ALA A 110 10.68 -2.16 -1.82
CA ALA A 110 10.31 -0.74 -1.87
C ALA A 110 11.50 0.14 -1.45
N ALA A 111 12.21 -0.21 -0.38
CA ALA A 111 13.41 0.52 0.04
C ALA A 111 14.49 0.54 -1.04
N ALA A 112 14.73 -0.59 -1.73
CA ALA A 112 15.65 -0.65 -2.85
C ALA A 112 15.20 0.25 -4.01
N LEU A 113 13.93 0.15 -4.40
CA LEU A 113 13.39 0.87 -5.56
C LEU A 113 13.33 2.39 -5.33
N MET A 114 13.04 2.82 -4.09
CA MET A 114 12.97 4.23 -3.71
C MET A 114 14.35 4.88 -3.48
N GLY A 115 15.44 4.14 -3.65
CA GLY A 115 16.80 4.65 -3.43
C GLY A 115 17.24 4.71 -1.96
N LEU A 116 16.43 4.23 -1.02
CA LEU A 116 16.82 4.13 0.40
C LEU A 116 17.89 3.07 0.61
N GLY A 117 17.85 1.98 -0.17
CA GLY A 117 18.77 0.85 -0.05
C GLY A 117 18.37 -0.13 1.07
N THR A 118 18.58 -1.42 0.83
CA THR A 118 18.12 -2.49 1.74
C THR A 118 18.87 -2.52 3.08
N LYS A 119 20.10 -2.00 3.14
CA LYS A 119 20.85 -1.84 4.40
C LYS A 119 20.23 -0.82 5.36
N ASN A 120 19.27 -0.02 4.89
CA ASN A 120 18.50 0.91 5.71
C ASN A 120 17.14 0.34 6.13
N VAL A 121 16.88 -0.94 5.86
CA VAL A 121 15.74 -1.68 6.39
C VAL A 121 16.20 -2.52 7.58
N TYR A 122 15.85 -2.07 8.77
CA TYR A 122 16.23 -2.69 10.04
C TYR A 122 15.17 -3.71 10.41
N MET A 123 15.56 -4.99 10.41
CA MET A 123 14.68 -6.11 10.70
C MET A 123 14.57 -6.31 12.21
N VAL A 124 13.40 -6.00 12.77
CA VAL A 124 13.11 -6.13 14.20
C VAL A 124 12.83 -7.60 14.56
N PRO A 125 13.48 -8.17 15.60
CA PRO A 125 13.24 -9.53 16.05
C PRO A 125 11.78 -9.83 16.36
N SER A 126 11.37 -11.09 16.13
CA SER A 126 10.04 -11.59 16.48
C SER A 126 10.07 -12.59 17.63
N ASP A 127 8.99 -12.65 18.40
CA ASP A 127 8.74 -13.66 19.43
C ASP A 127 8.48 -15.04 18.80
N GLN A 128 8.33 -16.07 19.64
CA GLN A 128 8.07 -17.44 19.20
C GLN A 128 6.76 -17.63 18.41
N ARG A 129 5.90 -16.60 18.36
CA ARG A 129 4.64 -16.61 17.60
C ARG A 129 4.74 -15.77 16.32
N GLY A 130 5.93 -15.30 15.96
CA GLY A 130 6.16 -14.44 14.80
C GLY A 130 5.71 -12.99 14.98
N LYS A 131 5.50 -12.52 16.22
CA LYS A 131 5.14 -11.13 16.50
C LYS A 131 6.38 -10.30 16.78
N MET A 132 6.49 -9.14 16.15
CA MET A 132 7.58 -8.18 16.41
C MET A 132 7.67 -7.86 17.92
N ILE A 133 8.89 -7.88 18.47
CA ILE A 133 9.18 -7.55 19.87
C ILE A 133 9.33 -6.03 20.00
N PRO A 134 8.43 -5.32 20.71
CA PRO A 134 8.47 -3.84 20.75
C PRO A 134 9.67 -3.25 21.49
N SER A 135 10.31 -4.02 22.38
CA SER A 135 11.43 -3.56 23.21
C SER A 135 12.82 -3.83 22.60
N ALA A 136 12.86 -4.40 21.39
CA ALA A 136 14.10 -4.80 20.73
C ALA A 136 14.84 -3.63 20.05
#